data_AF-A0A430AWP7-F1
#
_entry.id   AF-A0A430AWP7-F1
#
_cell.length_a   1.000
_cell.length_b   1.000
_cell.length_c   1.000
_cell.angle_alpha   90.00
_cell.angle_beta   90.00
_cell.angle_gamma   90.00
#
_symmetry.space_group_name_H-M   'P 1'
#
loop_
_entity.id
_entity.type
_entity.pdbx_description
1 polymer ?
#
loop_
_entity_poly.entity_id
_entity_poly.type
_entity_poly.pdbx_seq_one_letter_code
_entity_poly.pdbx_strand_id
1 'polypeptide(L)' 'MAVDNINRKLTFSWEDKTYEGFIEKEYENSYLIDVTNPSEEMADKYLGRLVVSKKNCQLIGSIKSD' A
#
# COMPACT_ATOMS: atom_id res chain seq x y z
N MET A 1 -6.71 13.72 16.66
CA MET A 1 -5.68 12.68 16.80
C MET A 1 -5.29 12.30 15.38
N ALA A 2 -4.04 12.52 14.98
CA ALA A 2 -3.58 12.00 13.69
C ALA A 2 -3.61 10.47 13.81
N VAL A 3 -4.49 9.83 13.05
CA VAL A 3 -4.46 8.37 12.88
C VAL A 3 -3.29 8.07 11.97
N ASP A 4 -2.14 7.77 12.58
CA ASP A 4 -0.96 7.31 11.87
C ASP A 4 -1.30 5.96 11.23
N ASN A 5 -1.43 5.91 9.90
CA ASN A 5 -1.81 4.68 9.19
C ASN A 5 -0.61 3.74 8.95
N ILE A 6 0.53 4.02 9.56
CA ILE A 6 1.75 3.24 9.42
C ILE A 6 1.52 1.83 9.97
N ASN A 7 2.12 0.84 9.30
CA ASN A 7 1.98 -0.60 9.60
C ASN A 7 0.56 -1.17 9.40
N ARG A 8 -0.33 -0.43 8.72
CA ARG A 8 -1.61 -1.01 8.27
C ARG A 8 -1.43 -1.77 6.98
N LYS A 9 -2.09 -2.93 6.90
CA LYS A 9 -2.17 -3.71 5.67
C LYS A 9 -3.14 -3.04 4.69
N LEU A 10 -2.74 -2.93 3.44
CA LEU A 10 -3.59 -2.46 2.36
C LEU A 10 -3.40 -3.32 1.11
N THR A 11 -4.41 -3.30 0.25
CA THR A 11 -4.29 -3.74 -1.13
C THR A 11 -4.17 -2.54 -2.05
N PHE A 12 -3.42 -2.68 -3.14
CA PHE A 12 -3.28 -1.64 -4.14
C PHE A 12 -3.19 -2.23 -5.54
N SER A 13 -3.64 -1.47 -6.54
CA SER A 13 -3.57 -1.89 -7.94
C SER A 13 -2.34 -1.31 -8.64
N TRP A 14 -1.58 -2.17 -9.30
CA TRP A 14 -0.39 -1.82 -10.09
C TRP A 14 -0.31 -2.73 -11.33
N GLU A 15 -0.19 -2.12 -12.52
CA GLU A 15 -0.19 -2.84 -13.81
C GLU A 15 -1.30 -3.88 -13.96
N ASP A 16 -2.56 -3.48 -13.73
CA ASP A 16 -3.75 -4.35 -13.78
C ASP A 16 -3.76 -5.52 -12.78
N LYS A 17 -2.77 -5.59 -11.88
CA LYS A 17 -2.68 -6.59 -10.82
C LYS A 17 -2.91 -5.95 -9.47
N THR A 18 -3.49 -6.72 -8.55
CA THR A 18 -3.67 -6.29 -7.16
C THR A 18 -2.58 -6.92 -6.31
N TYR A 19 -1.91 -6.08 -5.53
CA TYR A 19 -0.86 -6.49 -4.60
C TYR A 19 -1.26 -6.11 -3.18
N GLU A 20 -0.60 -6.75 -2.23
CA GLU A 20 -0.77 -6.50 -0.82
C GLU A 20 0.54 -5.96 -0.24
N GLY A 21 0.42 -5.06 0.72
CA GLY A 21 1.57 -4.54 1.43
C GLY A 21 1.18 -3.77 2.69
N PHE A 22 2.19 -3.23 3.34
CA PHE A 22 2.05 -2.46 4.56
C PHE A 22 2.49 -1.02 4.32
N ILE A 23 1.78 -0.06 4.93
CA ILE A 23 2.20 1.35 4.88
C ILE A 23 3.49 1.50 5.69
N GLU A 24 4.60 1.71 5.02
CA GLU A 24 5.88 2.07 5.65
C GLU A 24 5.92 3.57 5.96
N LYS A 25 5.34 4.39 5.07
CA LYS A 25 5.29 5.85 5.24
C LYS A 25 4.03 6.44 4.61
N GLU A 26 3.41 7.38 5.30
CA GLU A 26 2.30 8.16 4.76
C GLU A 26 2.80 9.51 4.23
N TYR A 27 2.39 9.84 3.01
CA TYR A 27 2.51 11.18 2.43
C TYR A 27 1.14 11.83 2.34
N GLU A 28 1.09 13.11 1.95
CA GLU A 28 -0.17 13.85 1.86
C GLU A 28 -1.21 13.14 0.96
N ASN A 29 -0.79 12.73 -0.25
CA ASN A 29 -1.66 12.11 -1.26
C ASN A 29 -1.25 10.69 -1.67
N SER A 30 -0.26 10.09 -1.00
CA SER A 30 0.28 8.77 -1.35
C SER A 30 0.74 8.00 -0.13
N TYR A 31 0.93 6.70 -0.28
CA TYR A 31 1.52 5.81 0.71
C TYR A 31 2.78 5.18 0.11
N LEU A 32 3.86 5.16 0.89
CA LEU A 32 4.97 4.24 0.67
C LEU A 32 4.53 2.88 1.22
N ILE A 33 4.45 1.90 0.35
CA ILE A 33 4.01 0.56 0.67
C ILE A 33 5.20 -0.38 0.54
N ASP A 34 5.47 -1.11 1.62
CA ASP A 34 6.35 -2.26 1.60
C ASP A 34 5.53 -3.47 1.13
N VAL A 35 5.85 -3.97 -0.07
CA VAL A 35 5.06 -5.00 -0.75
C VAL A 35 5.44 -6.35 -0.16
N THR A 36 4.47 -7.10 0.37
CA THR A 36 4.75 -8.37 1.06
C THR A 36 5.16 -9.47 0.08
N ASN A 37 4.63 -9.43 -1.14
CA ASN A 37 4.94 -10.38 -2.20
C ASN A 37 5.16 -9.64 -3.53
N PRO A 38 6.31 -8.96 -3.69
CA PRO A 38 6.62 -8.21 -4.90
C PRO A 38 6.79 -9.16 -6.09
N SER A 39 6.41 -8.70 -7.28
CA SER A 39 6.82 -9.37 -8.51
C SER A 39 8.32 -9.20 -8.74
N GLU A 40 8.90 -9.99 -9.65
CA GLU A 40 10.33 -9.90 -10.01
C GLU A 40 10.72 -8.46 -10.42
N GLU A 41 9.83 -7.78 -11.16
CA GLU A 41 10.01 -6.37 -11.52
C GLU A 41 9.97 -5.43 -10.31
N MET A 42 9.06 -5.65 -9.36
CA MET A 42 8.97 -4.85 -8.15
C MET A 42 10.20 -5.03 -7.25
N ALA A 43 10.70 -6.25 -7.14
CA ALA A 43 11.88 -6.55 -6.36
C ALA A 43 13.13 -5.92 -7.00
N ASP A 44 13.27 -6.02 -8.32
CA ASP A 44 14.45 -5.54 -9.05
C ASP A 44 14.47 -4.01 -9.23
N LYS A 45 13.37 -3.42 -9.73
CA LYS A 45 13.30 -1.97 -10.03
C LYS A 45 12.93 -1.11 -8.84
N TYR A 46 12.08 -1.61 -7.96
CA TYR A 46 11.47 -0.84 -6.87
C TYR A 46 11.93 -1.32 -5.48
N LEU A 47 12.85 -2.29 -5.42
CA LEU A 47 13.38 -2.84 -4.17
C LEU A 47 12.29 -3.31 -3.20
N GLY A 48 11.16 -3.79 -3.73
CA GLY A 48 9.99 -4.21 -2.95
C GLY A 48 9.17 -3.06 -2.33
N ARG A 49 9.47 -1.80 -2.66
CA ARG A 49 8.79 -0.62 -2.09
C ARG A 49 8.15 0.22 -3.18
N LEU A 50 6.85 0.47 -3.03
CA LEU A 50 6.06 1.17 -4.03
C LEU A 50 5.36 2.39 -3.44
N VAL A 51 5.50 3.53 -4.11
CA VAL A 51 4.73 4.73 -3.77
C VAL A 51 3.44 4.71 -4.58
N VAL A 52 2.32 4.56 -3.89
CA VAL A 52 1.00 4.48 -4.53
C VAL A 52 0.09 5.55 -3.99
N SER A 53 -0.68 6.20 -4.86
CA SER A 53 -1.65 7.21 -4.44
C SER A 53 -2.74 6.60 -3.54
N LYS A 54 -3.17 7.35 -2.51
CA LYS A 54 -4.20 6.88 -1.57
C LYS A 54 -5.48 6.43 -2.26
N LYS A 55 -5.84 7.07 -3.39
CA LYS A 55 -6.99 6.72 -4.24
C LYS A 55 -6.94 5.31 -4.83
N ASN A 56 -5.75 4.74 -5.01
CA ASN A 56 -5.53 3.41 -5.59
C ASN A 56 -5.23 2.37 -4.49
N CYS A 57 -5.34 2.76 -3.22
CA CYS A 57 -5.10 1.91 -2.07
C CYS A 57 -6.42 1.62 -1.35
N GLN A 58 -6.60 0.39 -0.90
CA GLN A 58 -7.71 -0.02 -0.05
C GLN A 58 -7.16 -0.62 1.24
N LEU A 59 -7.40 0.05 2.37
CA LEU A 59 -7.01 -0.44 3.68
C LEU A 59 -7.82 -1.71 4.01
N ILE A 60 -7.12 -2.80 4.32
CA ILE A 60 -7.73 -4.05 4.80
C ILE A 60 -8.00 -3.87 6.30
N GLY A 61 -9.07 -3.16 6.64
CA GLY A 61 -9.33 -2.81 8.04
C GLY A 61 -10.56 -1.95 8.31
N SER A 62 -11.38 -1.67 7.31
CA SER A 62 -12.69 -1.08 7.55
C SER A 62 -13.75 -2.15 7.44
N ILE A 63 -14.07 -2.75 8.59
CA ILE A 63 -15.45 -3.09 8.89
C ILE A 63 -16.34 -1.92 8.44
N LYS A 64 -17.09 -2.11 7.35
CA LYS A 64 -18.36 -1.39 7.24
C LYS A 64 -19.29 -2.05 8.23
N SER A 65 -19.33 -1.51 9.45
CA SER A 65 -20.54 -1.64 10.27
C SER A 65 -21.44 -0.46 9.90
N ASP A 66 -22.65 -0.82 9.46
CA ASP A 66 -23.80 -0.02 9.01
C ASP A 66 -23.85 0.36 7.52
#